data_AF-A0A559L0D3-F1
#
_entry.id   AF-A0A559L0D3-F1
#
_cell.length_a   1.000
_cell.length_b   1.000
_cell.length_c   1.000
_cell.angle_alpha   90.00
_cell.angle_beta   90.00
_cell.angle_gamma   90.00
#
_symmetry.space_group_name_H-M   'P 1'
#
loop_
_entity.id
_entity.type
_entity.pdbx_description
1 polymer ?
#
loop_
_entity_poly.entity_id
_entity_poly.type
_entity_poly.pdbx_seq_one_letter_code
_entity_poly.pdbx_strand_id
1 'polypeptide(L)'
;MQQATQDGLEWQESFLDLEPVWTREPSIGAIESVSRQQLKITSDNPCTVTFHGAGFFNKVYLVRAEGSTFVMRVTLPVYPRHKTRAEVITSKWVRENTTIPVPEVFAFDDSNDN
;
A
#
# COMPACT_ATOMS: atom_id res chain seq x y z
N MET A 1 5.45 24.36 3.93
CA MET A 1 5.26 22.90 3.75
C MET A 1 3.84 22.59 4.16
N GLN A 2 2.96 22.15 3.24
CA GLN A 2 1.68 21.57 3.66
C GLN A 2 2.00 20.31 4.46
N GLN A 3 1.51 20.25 5.70
CA GLN A 3 1.64 19.08 6.54
C GLN A 3 0.85 17.96 5.83
N ALA A 4 1.56 16.97 5.29
CA ALA A 4 0.91 15.84 4.64
C ALA A 4 0.03 15.14 5.69
N THR A 5 -1.23 14.89 5.36
CA THR A 5 -2.21 14.38 6.31
C THR A 5 -1.78 12.98 6.79
N GLN A 6 -1.60 12.83 8.11
CA GLN A 6 -1.38 11.53 8.75
C GLN A 6 -2.73 10.88 9.12
N ASP A 7 -3.76 11.17 8.34
CA ASP A 7 -5.10 10.65 8.56
C ASP A 7 -5.07 9.11 8.52
N GLY A 8 -5.66 8.48 9.54
CA GLY A 8 -5.54 7.04 9.78
C GLY A 8 -4.39 6.59 10.70
N LEU A 9 -3.51 7.50 11.15
CA LEU A 9 -2.44 7.26 12.11
C LEU A 9 -2.71 7.95 13.45
N GLU A 10 -2.45 7.22 14.54
CA GLU A 10 -2.29 7.77 15.89
C GLU A 10 -0.99 7.24 16.50
N TRP A 11 -0.45 7.95 17.47
CA TRP A 11 0.71 7.53 18.25
C TRP A 11 0.24 7.20 19.66
N GLN A 12 0.46 5.96 20.09
CA GLN A 12 0.10 5.47 21.40
C GLN A 12 1.35 5.25 22.24
N GLU A 13 1.36 5.78 23.46
CA GLU A 13 2.43 5.47 24.42
C GLU A 13 2.27 4.02 24.90
N SER A 14 3.33 3.24 24.76
CA SER A 14 3.50 1.94 25.40
C SER A 14 4.50 2.07 26.57
N PHE A 15 4.71 0.99 27.33
CA PHE A 15 5.51 1.04 28.57
C PHE A 15 6.95 1.54 28.35
N LEU A 16 7.52 1.36 27.15
CA LEU A 16 8.89 1.78 26.82
C LEU A 16 8.99 2.65 25.56
N ASP A 17 7.96 2.69 24.71
CA ASP A 17 8.05 3.25 23.36
C ASP A 17 6.80 4.07 22.98
N LEU A 18 6.90 4.78 21.85
CA LEU A 18 5.78 5.42 21.18
C LEU A 18 5.45 4.63 19.91
N GLU A 19 4.29 3.99 19.89
CA GLU A 19 3.89 3.05 18.84
C GLU A 19 2.88 3.70 17.88
N PRO A 20 3.10 3.67 16.56
CA PRO A 20 2.14 4.12 15.59
C PRO A 20 1.07 3.05 15.37
N VAL A 21 -0.18 3.46 15.54
CA VAL A 21 -1.35 2.59 15.43
C VAL A 21 -2.29 3.06 14.31
N TRP A 22 -2.98 2.09 13.70
CA TRP A 22 -4.01 2.36 12.71
C TRP A 22 -5.28 2.81 13.44
N THR A 23 -5.79 4.01 13.15
CA THR A 23 -7.09 4.46 13.69
C THR A 23 -8.27 4.03 12.85
N ARG A 24 -8.01 3.53 11.64
CA ARG A 24 -9.02 2.94 10.75
C ARG A 24 -8.46 1.79 9.93
N GLU A 25 -9.36 0.91 9.53
CA GLU A 25 -9.08 -0.16 8.58
C GLU A 25 -9.21 0.36 7.14
N PRO A 26 -8.23 0.08 6.24
CA PRO A 26 -8.40 0.35 4.82
C PRO A 26 -9.61 -0.41 4.26
N SER A 27 -10.47 0.31 3.53
CA SER A 27 -11.68 -0.26 2.94
C SER A 27 -11.34 -1.21 1.79
N ILE A 28 -11.83 -2.46 1.87
CA ILE A 28 -11.69 -3.45 0.78
C ILE A 28 -12.30 -2.91 -0.52
N GLY A 29 -13.44 -2.22 -0.45
CA GLY A 29 -14.08 -1.62 -1.63
C GLY A 29 -13.27 -0.48 -2.24
N ALA A 30 -12.62 0.34 -1.42
CA ALA A 30 -11.71 1.38 -1.91
C ALA A 30 -10.47 0.75 -2.59
N ILE A 31 -9.90 -0.30 -1.99
CA ILE A 31 -8.79 -1.04 -2.59
C ILE A 31 -9.18 -1.66 -3.92
N GLU A 32 -10.38 -2.24 -4.03
CA GLU A 32 -10.89 -2.77 -5.29
C GLU A 32 -11.02 -1.65 -6.34
N SER A 33 -11.60 -0.51 -5.97
CA SER A 33 -11.76 0.66 -6.85
C SER A 33 -10.41 1.15 -7.39
N VAL A 34 -9.43 1.38 -6.51
CA VAL A 34 -8.07 1.80 -6.88
C VAL A 34 -7.41 0.74 -7.77
N SER A 35 -7.54 -0.54 -7.42
CA SER A 35 -6.93 -1.63 -8.21
C SER A 35 -7.53 -1.69 -9.62
N ARG A 36 -8.85 -1.58 -9.76
CA ARG A 36 -9.53 -1.54 -11.06
C ARG A 36 -9.05 -0.36 -11.89
N GLN A 37 -8.92 0.82 -11.29
CA GLN A 37 -8.42 2.01 -11.98
C GLN A 37 -6.99 1.83 -12.48
N GLN A 38 -6.07 1.39 -11.60
CA GLN A 38 -4.65 1.28 -11.94
C GLN A 38 -4.36 0.13 -12.91
N LEU A 39 -5.06 -0.99 -12.78
CA LEU A 39 -4.94 -2.17 -13.66
C LEU A 39 -5.83 -2.09 -14.89
N LYS A 40 -6.62 -1.01 -15.05
CA LYS A 40 -7.55 -0.79 -16.18
C LYS A 40 -8.58 -1.93 -16.35
N ILE A 41 -9.03 -2.50 -15.24
CA ILE A 41 -10.03 -3.57 -15.22
C ILE A 41 -11.40 -2.96 -15.45
N THR A 42 -12.13 -3.44 -16.46
CA THR A 42 -13.49 -2.98 -16.75
C THR A 42 -14.48 -3.43 -15.66
N SER A 43 -15.62 -2.76 -15.55
CA SER A 43 -16.68 -3.09 -14.57
C SER A 43 -17.14 -4.54 -14.66
N ASP A 44 -17.14 -5.08 -15.88
CA ASP A 44 -17.70 -6.39 -16.19
C ASP A 44 -16.73 -7.52 -15.83
N ASN A 45 -15.44 -7.21 -15.68
CA ASN A 45 -14.41 -8.16 -15.33
C ASN A 45 -14.39 -8.40 -13.80
N PRO A 46 -14.28 -9.66 -13.34
CA PRO A 46 -14.21 -9.97 -11.92
C PRO A 46 -12.90 -9.43 -11.33
N CYS A 47 -13.02 -8.68 -10.24
CA CYS A 47 -11.91 -8.24 -9.40
C CYS A 47 -12.30 -8.54 -7.95
N THR A 48 -11.47 -9.31 -7.25
CA THR A 48 -11.73 -9.64 -5.84
C THR A 48 -10.54 -9.23 -4.99
N VAL A 49 -10.82 -8.68 -3.82
CA VAL A 49 -9.82 -8.22 -2.87
C VAL A 49 -9.98 -8.99 -1.56
N THR A 50 -8.89 -9.57 -1.09
CA THR A 50 -8.86 -10.30 0.19
C THR A 50 -7.69 -9.82 1.04
N PHE A 51 -7.91 -9.54 2.32
CA PHE A 51 -6.82 -9.29 3.25
C PHE A 51 -5.89 -10.50 3.34
N HIS A 52 -4.59 -10.25 3.32
CA HIS A 52 -3.57 -11.30 3.34
C HIS A 52 -2.81 -11.35 4.67
N GLY A 53 -2.46 -10.18 5.19
CA GLY A 53 -1.66 -10.07 6.41
C GLY A 53 -1.30 -8.62 6.71
N ALA A 54 -0.82 -8.39 7.92
CA ALA A 54 -0.37 -7.08 8.36
C ALA A 54 0.99 -7.21 9.06
N GLY A 55 1.83 -6.22 8.84
CA GLY A 55 2.94 -5.89 9.72
C GLY A 55 2.66 -4.58 10.43
N PHE A 56 3.66 -4.08 11.15
CA PHE A 56 3.53 -2.88 11.98
C PHE A 56 3.05 -1.65 11.20
N PHE A 57 3.67 -1.39 10.04
CA PHE A 57 3.35 -0.22 9.22
C PHE A 57 2.51 -0.53 7.98
N ASN A 58 2.25 -1.79 7.67
CA ASN A 58 1.74 -2.18 6.36
C ASN A 58 0.63 -3.21 6.48
N LYS A 59 -0.43 -3.04 5.68
CA LYS A 59 -1.46 -4.04 5.45
C LYS A 59 -1.36 -4.52 4.01
N VAL A 60 -1.42 -5.83 3.83
CA VAL A 60 -1.24 -6.51 2.53
C VAL A 60 -2.56 -7.13 2.13
N TYR A 61 -2.94 -6.91 0.88
CA TYR A 61 -4.14 -7.44 0.27
C TYR A 61 -3.79 -8.16 -1.02
N LEU A 62 -4.45 -9.29 -1.28
CA LEU A 62 -4.39 -9.97 -2.57
C LEU A 62 -5.53 -9.46 -3.43
N VAL A 63 -5.19 -9.00 -4.63
CA VAL A 63 -6.15 -8.59 -5.66
C VAL A 63 -6.11 -9.64 -6.76
N ARG A 64 -7.23 -10.28 -7.05
CA ARG A 64 -7.35 -11.27 -8.13
C ARG A 64 -8.22 -10.72 -9.23
N ALA A 65 -7.66 -10.63 -10.43
CA ALA A 65 -8.33 -10.12 -11.63
C ALA A 65 -7.74 -10.77 -12.88
N GLU A 66 -8.59 -11.08 -13.87
CA GLU A 66 -8.18 -11.59 -15.19
C GLU A 66 -7.19 -12.79 -15.13
N GLY A 67 -7.39 -13.69 -14.18
CA GLY A 67 -6.52 -14.87 -13.97
C GLY A 67 -5.16 -14.57 -13.32
N SER A 68 -4.87 -13.30 -13.02
CA SER A 68 -3.66 -12.84 -12.34
C SER A 68 -3.92 -12.55 -10.86
N THR A 69 -2.89 -12.68 -10.04
CA THR A 69 -2.91 -12.28 -8.62
C THR A 69 -1.87 -11.18 -8.40
N PHE A 70 -2.32 -10.06 -7.86
CA PHE A 70 -1.51 -8.91 -7.52
C PHE A 70 -1.47 -8.74 -6.00
N VAL A 71 -0.43 -8.05 -5.53
CA VAL A 71 -0.28 -7.67 -4.13
C VAL A 71 -0.44 -6.16 -4.02
N MET A 72 -1.49 -5.72 -3.31
CA MET A 72 -1.68 -4.33 -2.94
C MET A 72 -1.21 -4.15 -1.50
N ARG A 73 -0.32 -3.19 -1.28
CA ARG A 73 0.15 -2.86 0.07
C ARG A 73 -0.23 -1.44 0.45
N VAL A 74 -0.98 -1.32 1.54
CA VAL A 74 -1.38 -0.04 2.14
C VAL A 74 -0.46 0.25 3.31
N THR A 75 0.12 1.45 3.33
CA THR A 75 1.14 1.84 4.29
C THR A 75 0.59 2.89 5.26
N LEU A 76 0.78 2.69 6.56
CA LEU A 76 0.43 3.65 7.60
C LEU A 76 1.24 4.95 7.39
N PRO A 77 0.63 6.14 7.44
CA PRO A 77 1.27 7.39 7.05
C PRO A 77 2.20 7.96 8.15
N VAL A 78 3.12 7.14 8.67
CA VAL A 78 4.15 7.53 9.67
C VAL A 78 5.10 8.56 9.08
N TYR A 79 5.54 8.35 7.84
CA TYR A 79 6.25 9.31 7.01
C TYR A 79 5.54 9.40 5.66
N PRO A 80 4.45 10.19 5.57
CA PRO A 80 3.62 10.27 4.36
C PRO A 80 4.48 10.59 3.15
N ARG A 81 4.14 10.00 2.00
CA ARG A 81 4.90 10.05 0.73
C ARG A 81 6.25 9.35 0.77
N HIS A 82 7.11 9.71 1.72
CA HIS A 82 8.50 9.29 1.75
C HIS A 82 8.66 7.77 1.91
N LYS A 83 7.88 7.13 2.78
CA LYS A 83 8.00 5.68 3.01
C LYS A 83 7.68 4.87 1.75
N THR A 84 6.52 5.12 1.14
CA THR A 84 6.11 4.45 -0.10
C THR A 84 7.07 4.74 -1.25
N ARG A 85 7.42 6.03 -1.45
CA ARG A 85 8.30 6.45 -2.53
C ARG A 85 9.69 5.85 -2.42
N ALA A 86 10.29 5.86 -1.22
CA ALA A 86 11.61 5.27 -1.00
C ALA A 86 11.63 3.78 -1.33
N GLU A 87 10.56 3.05 -0.98
CA GLU A 87 10.49 1.63 -1.26
C GLU A 87 10.34 1.33 -2.76
N VAL A 88 9.50 2.08 -3.46
CA VAL A 88 9.32 1.93 -4.92
C VAL A 88 10.62 2.23 -5.65
N ILE A 89 11.27 3.35 -5.33
CA ILE A 89 12.54 3.75 -5.96
C ILE A 89 13.62 2.71 -5.68
N THR A 90 13.74 2.25 -4.44
CA THR A 90 14.74 1.23 -4.07
C THR A 90 14.49 -0.08 -4.81
N SER A 91 13.24 -0.53 -4.90
CA SER A 91 12.89 -1.78 -5.61
C SER A 91 13.20 -1.67 -7.11
N LYS A 92 12.87 -0.54 -7.74
CA LYS A 92 13.22 -0.28 -9.15
C LYS A 92 14.74 -0.26 -9.35
N TRP A 93 15.46 0.46 -8.50
CA TRP A 93 16.92 0.52 -8.57
C TRP A 93 17.55 -0.88 -8.42
N VAL A 94 17.13 -1.68 -7.44
CA VAL A 94 17.66 -3.05 -7.23
C VAL A 94 17.41 -3.93 -8.45
N ARG A 95 16.21 -3.85 -9.04
CA ARG A 95 15.87 -4.57 -10.26
C ARG A 95 16.75 -4.19 -11.45
N GLU A 96 17.02 -2.90 -11.61
CA GLU A 96 17.77 -2.37 -12.74
C GLU A 96 19.29 -2.59 -12.60
N ASN A 97 19.79 -2.68 -11.37
CA ASN A 97 21.23 -2.67 -11.08
C ASN A 97 21.76 -3.99 -10.52
N THR A 98 20.90 -4.98 -10.27
CA THR A 98 21.30 -6.28 -9.69
C THR A 98 20.53 -7.44 -10.33
N THR A 99 20.97 -8.67 -10.09
CA THR A 99 20.25 -9.89 -10.46
C THR A 99 19.31 -10.40 -9.36
N ILE A 100 19.18 -9.66 -8.26
CA ILE A 100 18.35 -10.08 -7.12
C ILE A 100 16.87 -9.91 -7.53
N PRO A 101 16.04 -10.96 -7.42
CA PRO A 101 14.63 -10.86 -7.74
C PRO A 101 13.94 -9.95 -6.72
N VAL A 102 13.21 -8.95 -7.22
CA VAL A 102 12.38 -8.05 -6.42
C VAL A 102 11.00 -7.91 -7.08
N PRO A 103 9.93 -7.65 -6.29
CA PRO A 103 8.59 -7.45 -6.82
C PRO A 103 8.50 -6.35 -7.88
N GLU A 104 7.58 -6.51 -8.84
CA GLU A 104 7.28 -5.49 -9.83
C GLU A 104 6.28 -4.48 -9.28
N VAL A 105 6.63 -3.20 -9.39
CA VAL A 105 5.73 -2.12 -9.03
C VAL A 105 4.99 -1.67 -10.29
N PHE A 106 3.75 -2.13 -10.44
CA PHE A 106 2.86 -1.75 -11.55
C PHE A 106 2.33 -0.32 -11.41
N ALA A 107 1.96 0.06 -10.18
CA ALA A 107 1.47 1.37 -9.82
C ALA A 107 1.78 1.64 -8.35
N PHE A 108 1.84 2.91 -7.97
CA PHE A 108 1.90 3.34 -6.58
C PHE A 108 1.25 4.71 -6.44
N ASP A 109 0.63 4.94 -5.30
CA ASP A 109 0.23 6.26 -4.82
C ASP A 109 0.93 6.48 -3.48
N ASP A 110 1.59 7.63 -3.34
CA ASP A 110 2.29 8.00 -2.11
C ASP A 110 1.58 9.13 -1.34
N SER A 111 0.44 9.58 -1.86
CA SER A 111 -0.51 10.45 -1.18
C SER A 111 -1.41 9.66 -0.22
N ASN A 112 -2.20 10.40 0.56
CA ASN A 112 -3.24 9.86 1.45
C ASN A 112 -4.64 10.25 0.95
N ASP A 113 -4.79 10.42 -0.37
CA ASP A 113 -6.02 10.90 -1.04
C ASP A 113 -6.55 9.81 -1.98
N ASN A 114 -7.13 8.75 -1.40
CA ASN A 114 -7.60 7.55 -2.10
C ASN A 114 -8.99 7.11 -1.64
#